data_AF-A0A943UYS6-F1
#
_entry.id   AF-A0A943UYS6-F1
#
_cell.length_a   1.000
_cell.length_b   1.000
_cell.length_c   1.000
_cell.angle_alpha   90.00
_cell.angle_beta   90.00
_cell.angle_gamma   90.00
#
_symmetry.space_group_name_H-M   'P 1'
#
loop_
_entity.id
_entity.type
_entity.pdbx_description
1 polymer ?
#
loop_
_entity_poly.entity_id
_entity_poly.type
_entity_poly.pdbx_seq_one_letter_code
_entity_poly.pdbx_strand_id
1 'polypeptide(L)'
;MAKHAKHARTDDTEAKKSDSAQAKSVPSDASPQKGGEFVASAHHHKASRRMRIVLIVVSVVLVLLMAALGYFAWMLVNEASDAASYQSTVQTEKVDKGESAPASDAGKSAAARKEAPRLADLIGKSENEAIEAIGRGATETSAKDITEETGEGDDKTTEVVGRSVTLALTDETTDAKGNTPSVYLTLDEDGTILEAGYSASVGSLGYGDVSFVDAVTSEHLVENLVDAAGMEIEEGSIEMPAVEDYRTYADDGKTIAQELYTFGGEASGSDGSSYAWSCKLSYDYSAANVSGNLADTIRQVYVYVKAAS
;
A
#
# COMPACT_ATOMS: atom_id res chain seq x y z
N MET A 1 56.99 -31.65 26.88
CA MET A 1 56.80 -33.01 27.43
C MET A 1 55.35 -33.11 27.87
N ALA A 2 54.53 -34.02 27.31
CA ALA A 2 54.20 -35.34 27.88
C ALA A 2 53.49 -35.24 29.26
N LYS A 3 52.32 -35.85 29.54
CA LYS A 3 51.53 -36.91 28.84
C LYS A 3 50.13 -37.06 29.50
N HIS A 4 49.15 -37.59 28.74
CA HIS A 4 47.98 -38.45 29.11
C HIS A 4 47.04 -38.08 30.31
N ALA A 5 45.71 -38.00 30.13
CA ALA A 5 44.67 -39.07 30.07
C ALA A 5 44.28 -39.65 31.48
N LYS A 6 43.08 -40.20 31.78
CA LYS A 6 41.99 -40.79 30.98
C LYS A 6 40.71 -40.97 31.87
N HIS A 7 39.49 -41.02 31.30
CA HIS A 7 38.19 -41.69 31.70
C HIS A 7 37.84 -42.01 33.19
N ALA A 8 36.58 -42.10 33.67
CA ALA A 8 35.17 -41.95 33.20
C ALA A 8 34.28 -41.72 34.48
N ARG A 9 32.93 -41.64 34.56
CA ARG A 9 31.83 -42.41 33.92
C ARG A 9 30.43 -41.90 34.41
N THR A 10 29.37 -41.95 33.56
CA THR A 10 27.90 -42.04 33.86
C THR A 10 27.20 -40.90 34.66
N ASP A 11 25.90 -40.54 34.46
CA ASP A 11 24.74 -41.06 33.68
C ASP A 11 23.85 -39.91 33.11
N ASP A 12 23.05 -40.21 32.07
CA ASP A 12 21.67 -39.79 31.67
C ASP A 12 21.11 -38.35 31.97
N THR A 13 20.18 -37.75 31.18
CA THR A 13 19.28 -38.25 30.11
C THR A 13 18.92 -37.15 29.07
N GLU A 14 18.60 -37.60 27.84
CA GLU A 14 17.69 -37.02 26.82
C GLU A 14 17.78 -35.56 26.32
N ALA A 15 18.06 -35.45 25.01
CA ALA A 15 17.83 -34.26 24.19
C ALA A 15 16.85 -34.56 23.04
N LYS A 16 16.11 -33.52 22.61
CA LYS A 16 15.16 -33.56 21.49
C LYS A 16 15.81 -33.89 20.13
N LYS A 17 14.91 -34.28 19.21
CA LYS A 17 14.80 -33.84 17.80
C LYS A 17 15.20 -34.88 16.76
N SER A 18 14.23 -35.22 15.91
CA SER A 18 14.45 -35.72 14.55
C SER A 18 13.46 -35.03 13.61
N ASP A 19 13.97 -34.66 12.44
CA ASP A 19 13.16 -34.38 11.25
C ASP A 19 13.81 -35.11 10.07
N SER A 20 13.10 -35.11 8.95
CA SER A 20 13.07 -36.11 7.90
C SER A 20 13.98 -35.75 6.73
N ALA A 21 14.44 -36.74 5.94
CA ALA A 21 14.00 -36.89 4.54
C ALA A 21 14.80 -37.95 3.71
N GLN A 22 14.03 -38.60 2.81
CA GLN A 22 14.38 -39.00 1.42
C GLN A 22 15.04 -40.36 1.05
N ALA A 23 14.49 -40.92 -0.04
CA ALA A 23 15.13 -41.65 -1.17
C ALA A 23 14.97 -43.20 -1.35
N LYS A 24 13.94 -43.57 -2.14
CA LYS A 24 13.87 -44.57 -3.25
C LYS A 24 14.84 -45.78 -3.35
N SER A 25 14.28 -46.97 -3.65
CA SER A 25 14.50 -47.71 -4.93
C SER A 25 13.56 -48.96 -5.10
N VAL A 26 13.29 -49.39 -6.35
CA VAL A 26 12.18 -50.31 -6.74
C VAL A 26 12.52 -51.22 -7.95
N PRO A 27 12.34 -52.55 -7.83
CA PRO A 27 11.49 -53.41 -8.69
C PRO A 27 10.46 -54.21 -7.83
N SER A 28 9.49 -55.04 -8.27
CA SER A 28 8.90 -55.55 -9.54
C SER A 28 8.99 -57.09 -9.68
N ASP A 29 7.84 -57.80 -9.71
CA ASP A 29 7.36 -58.62 -10.87
C ASP A 29 5.96 -59.29 -10.62
N ALA A 30 5.33 -59.77 -11.71
CA ALA A 30 4.27 -60.79 -11.86
C ALA A 30 2.76 -60.49 -11.61
N SER A 31 1.96 -60.83 -12.63
CA SER A 31 0.47 -60.93 -12.69
C SER A 31 0.07 -62.39 -13.05
N PRO A 32 -1.17 -62.80 -13.46
CA PRO A 32 -2.55 -62.29 -13.29
C PRO A 32 -3.61 -63.40 -12.92
N GLN A 33 -4.92 -63.04 -12.95
CA GLN A 33 -6.15 -63.84 -13.28
C GLN A 33 -7.16 -64.30 -12.18
N LYS A 34 -8.46 -64.04 -12.51
CA LYS A 34 -9.73 -64.74 -12.14
C LYS A 34 -10.14 -64.76 -10.65
N GLY A 35 -11.42 -64.77 -10.26
CA GLY A 35 -12.70 -64.73 -10.99
C GLY A 35 -13.79 -65.58 -10.29
N GLY A 36 -14.97 -65.01 -9.99
CA GLY A 36 -16.11 -65.64 -9.28
C GLY A 36 -16.42 -64.94 -7.93
N GLU A 37 -17.57 -64.26 -7.77
CA GLU A 37 -18.82 -64.74 -7.12
C GLU A 37 -18.68 -65.00 -5.60
N PHE A 38 -19.50 -64.51 -4.67
CA PHE A 38 -20.76 -63.71 -4.60
C PHE A 38 -20.54 -62.63 -3.49
N VAL A 39 -21.28 -61.54 -3.30
CA VAL A 39 -22.69 -61.40 -2.91
C VAL A 39 -23.15 -59.96 -3.22
N ALA A 40 -24.35 -59.78 -3.76
CA ALA A 40 -24.92 -58.47 -4.00
C ALA A 40 -25.40 -57.78 -2.70
N SER A 41 -24.74 -56.70 -2.30
CA SER A 41 -25.26 -55.72 -1.33
C SER A 41 -25.83 -54.51 -2.07
N ALA A 42 -27.12 -54.60 -2.43
CA ALA A 42 -27.83 -53.52 -3.10
C ALA A 42 -28.11 -52.34 -2.16
N HIS A 43 -27.21 -51.35 -2.13
CA HIS A 43 -27.50 -50.01 -1.59
C HIS A 43 -27.67 -48.99 -2.73
N HIS A 44 -28.65 -49.25 -3.60
CA HIS A 44 -29.15 -48.24 -4.52
C HIS A 44 -29.80 -47.10 -3.73
N HIS A 45 -29.03 -46.03 -3.49
CA HIS A 45 -29.62 -44.76 -3.09
C HIS A 45 -30.65 -44.34 -4.16
N LYS A 46 -31.94 -44.43 -3.80
CA LYS A 46 -33.02 -43.76 -4.53
C LYS A 46 -32.84 -42.25 -4.36
N ALA A 47 -31.87 -41.68 -5.08
CA ALA A 47 -31.66 -40.25 -5.15
C ALA A 47 -32.99 -39.60 -5.56
N SER A 48 -33.55 -38.77 -4.68
CA SER A 48 -34.85 -38.15 -4.93
C SER A 48 -34.76 -37.36 -6.24
N ARG A 49 -35.85 -37.34 -7.03
CA ARG A 49 -35.87 -36.56 -8.29
C ARG A 49 -35.50 -35.09 -8.05
N ARG A 50 -35.85 -34.56 -6.87
CA ARG A 50 -35.48 -33.21 -6.39
C ARG A 50 -33.97 -33.03 -6.27
N MET A 51 -33.23 -34.02 -5.72
CA MET A 51 -31.77 -33.92 -5.58
C MET A 51 -31.03 -33.98 -6.93
N ARG A 52 -31.55 -34.74 -7.92
CA ARG A 52 -31.02 -34.68 -9.28
C ARG A 52 -31.28 -33.33 -9.95
N ILE A 53 -32.46 -32.74 -9.76
CA ILE A 53 -32.78 -31.40 -10.29
C ILE A 53 -31.88 -30.35 -9.66
N VAL A 54 -31.68 -30.36 -8.33
CA VAL A 54 -30.78 -29.42 -7.65
C VAL A 54 -29.34 -29.57 -8.14
N LEU A 55 -28.82 -30.79 -8.28
CA LEU A 55 -27.46 -30.99 -8.82
C LEU A 55 -27.32 -30.52 -10.28
N ILE A 56 -28.35 -30.68 -11.12
CA ILE A 56 -28.36 -30.13 -12.49
C ILE A 56 -28.38 -28.60 -12.46
N VAL A 57 -29.22 -27.98 -11.63
CA VAL A 57 -29.28 -26.51 -11.50
C VAL A 57 -27.95 -25.94 -10.98
N VAL A 58 -27.37 -26.53 -9.93
CA VAL A 58 -26.06 -26.13 -9.40
C VAL A 58 -24.97 -26.31 -10.46
N SER A 59 -24.97 -27.42 -11.20
CA SER A 59 -24.04 -27.65 -12.32
C SER A 59 -24.16 -26.57 -13.40
N VAL A 60 -25.37 -26.21 -13.81
CA VAL A 60 -25.61 -25.15 -14.82
C VAL A 60 -25.14 -23.79 -14.31
N VAL A 61 -25.43 -23.44 -13.04
CA VAL A 61 -24.94 -22.21 -12.41
C VAL A 61 -23.41 -22.17 -12.37
N LEU A 62 -22.74 -23.28 -12.03
CA LEU A 62 -21.28 -23.36 -11.97
C LEU A 62 -20.65 -23.18 -13.36
N VAL A 63 -21.26 -23.73 -14.41
CA VAL A 63 -20.83 -23.50 -15.81
C VAL A 63 -21.03 -22.04 -16.23
N LEU A 64 -22.14 -21.40 -15.82
CA LEU A 64 -22.37 -19.97 -16.09
C LEU A 64 -21.36 -19.07 -15.36
N LEU A 65 -21.00 -19.39 -14.11
CA LEU A 65 -19.96 -18.68 -13.37
C LEU A 65 -18.57 -18.84 -14.01
N MET A 66 -18.23 -20.04 -14.49
CA MET A 66 -16.98 -20.26 -15.26
C MET A 66 -16.96 -19.48 -16.58
N ALA A 67 -18.08 -19.38 -17.28
CA ALA A 67 -18.20 -18.55 -18.49
C ALA A 67 -18.06 -17.06 -18.17
N ALA A 68 -18.64 -16.58 -17.06
CA ALA A 68 -18.49 -15.20 -16.60
C ALA A 68 -17.03 -14.89 -16.22
N LEU A 69 -16.33 -15.78 -15.50
CA LEU A 69 -14.92 -15.63 -15.17
C LEU A 69 -14.04 -15.61 -16.43
N GLY A 70 -14.34 -16.45 -17.43
CA GLY A 70 -13.66 -16.41 -18.72
C GLY A 70 -13.88 -15.10 -19.49
N TYR A 71 -15.09 -14.55 -19.44
CA TYR A 71 -15.41 -13.24 -20.02
C TYR A 71 -14.69 -12.09 -19.29
N PHE A 72 -14.69 -12.09 -17.95
CA PHE A 72 -13.93 -11.10 -17.16
C PHE A 72 -12.43 -11.18 -17.43
N ALA A 73 -11.84 -12.38 -17.48
CA ALA A 73 -10.43 -12.54 -17.81
C ALA A 73 -10.07 -12.05 -19.23
N TRP A 74 -10.97 -12.26 -20.20
CA TRP A 74 -10.79 -11.73 -21.56
C TRP A 74 -10.94 -10.20 -21.61
N MET A 75 -11.91 -9.64 -20.89
CA MET A 75 -12.08 -8.18 -20.77
C MET A 75 -10.86 -7.52 -20.13
N LEU A 76 -10.32 -8.09 -19.05
CA LEU A 76 -9.12 -7.57 -18.36
C LEU A 76 -7.87 -7.57 -19.26
N VAL A 77 -7.72 -8.58 -20.14
CA VAL A 77 -6.62 -8.65 -21.11
C VAL A 77 -6.78 -7.62 -22.23
N ASN A 78 -8.01 -7.38 -22.72
CA ASN A 78 -8.26 -6.30 -23.68
C ASN A 78 -8.00 -4.92 -23.07
N GLU A 79 -8.53 -4.64 -21.87
CA GLU A 79 -8.30 -3.39 -21.13
C GLU A 79 -6.79 -3.14 -20.90
N ALA A 80 -6.06 -4.18 -20.49
CA ALA A 80 -4.61 -4.10 -20.32
C ALA A 80 -3.83 -3.91 -21.63
N SER A 81 -4.37 -4.38 -22.76
CA SER A 81 -3.78 -4.18 -24.09
C SER A 81 -3.92 -2.72 -24.54
N ASP A 82 -5.08 -2.11 -24.31
CA ASP A 82 -5.29 -0.69 -24.59
C ASP A 82 -4.44 0.16 -23.64
N ALA A 83 -4.40 -0.14 -22.33
CA ALA A 83 -3.55 0.53 -21.34
C ALA A 83 -2.04 0.50 -21.72
N ALA A 84 -1.53 -0.66 -22.17
CA ALA A 84 -0.14 -0.79 -22.62
C ALA A 84 0.16 0.05 -23.89
N SER A 85 -0.84 0.28 -24.74
CA SER A 85 -0.71 1.15 -25.92
C SER A 85 -0.61 2.64 -25.56
N TYR A 86 -1.33 3.10 -24.53
CA TYR A 86 -1.16 4.46 -23.99
C TYR A 86 0.24 4.67 -23.42
N GLN A 87 0.76 3.69 -22.67
CA GLN A 87 2.10 3.78 -22.09
C GLN A 87 3.22 3.83 -23.16
N SER A 88 2.98 3.26 -24.34
CA SER A 88 3.92 3.29 -25.48
C SER A 88 3.80 4.56 -26.32
N THR A 89 2.57 5.06 -26.55
CA THR A 89 2.33 6.25 -27.38
C THR A 89 2.78 7.53 -26.70
N VAL A 90 2.55 7.67 -25.38
CA VAL A 90 2.98 8.85 -24.59
C VAL A 90 4.51 8.98 -24.51
N GLN A 91 5.25 7.87 -24.57
CA GLN A 91 6.72 7.92 -24.68
C GLN A 91 7.19 8.33 -26.08
N THR A 92 6.40 8.08 -27.12
CA THR A 92 6.78 8.40 -28.51
C THR A 92 6.48 9.87 -28.85
N GLU A 93 5.30 10.38 -28.49
CA GLU A 93 4.90 11.76 -28.81
C GLU A 93 5.73 12.85 -28.11
N LYS A 94 6.39 12.53 -26.98
CA LYS A 94 7.32 13.46 -26.31
C LYS A 94 8.71 13.56 -26.96
N VAL A 95 9.05 12.69 -27.91
CA VAL A 95 10.40 12.64 -28.51
C VAL A 95 10.51 13.50 -29.79
N ASP A 96 9.43 13.69 -30.55
CA ASP A 96 9.45 14.32 -31.88
C ASP A 96 9.26 15.85 -31.90
N LYS A 97 9.38 16.54 -30.74
CA LYS A 97 9.21 18.01 -30.66
C LYS A 97 10.36 18.77 -29.97
N GLY A 98 11.57 18.25 -30.09
CA GLY A 98 12.82 18.95 -29.74
C GLY A 98 13.44 19.67 -30.93
N GLU A 99 12.99 20.89 -31.23
CA GLU A 99 13.59 21.72 -32.28
C GLU A 99 15.02 22.16 -31.88
N SER A 100 16.00 21.90 -32.75
CA SER A 100 17.42 22.09 -32.42
C SER A 100 17.85 23.56 -32.50
N ALA A 101 18.19 24.15 -31.35
CA ALA A 101 18.94 25.40 -31.23
C ALA A 101 20.09 25.22 -30.20
N PRO A 102 21.20 25.96 -30.32
CA PRO A 102 22.51 25.48 -29.86
C PRO A 102 22.74 25.58 -28.34
N ALA A 103 23.66 24.73 -27.87
CA ALA A 103 23.99 24.54 -26.46
C ALA A 103 24.29 25.84 -25.70
N SER A 104 23.56 26.04 -24.60
CA SER A 104 23.94 26.95 -23.52
C SER A 104 23.63 26.31 -22.17
N ASP A 105 24.70 26.06 -21.42
CA ASP A 105 24.80 25.67 -20.01
C ASP A 105 24.15 24.37 -19.51
N ALA A 106 24.86 23.70 -18.59
CA ALA A 106 24.51 22.40 -18.03
C ALA A 106 23.62 22.54 -16.79
N GLY A 107 22.43 23.14 -16.97
CA GLY A 107 21.36 23.02 -16.00
C GLY A 107 20.85 21.58 -15.96
N LYS A 108 20.84 20.95 -14.77
CA LYS A 108 20.06 19.71 -14.58
C LYS A 108 18.60 20.05 -14.91
N SER A 109 18.04 19.43 -15.95
CA SER A 109 16.58 19.42 -16.12
C SER A 109 15.98 18.58 -15.00
N ALA A 110 15.72 19.22 -13.86
CA ALA A 110 14.78 18.70 -12.88
C ALA A 110 13.45 18.51 -13.61
N ALA A 111 12.90 17.30 -13.59
CA ALA A 111 11.50 17.11 -13.95
C ALA A 111 10.67 17.99 -13.00
N ALA A 112 9.62 18.63 -13.52
CA ALA A 112 8.73 19.43 -12.69
C ALA A 112 8.24 18.56 -11.50
N ARG A 113 8.43 19.06 -10.27
CA ARG A 113 7.91 18.41 -9.06
C ARG A 113 6.39 18.29 -9.20
N LYS A 114 5.81 17.19 -8.71
CA LYS A 114 4.35 17.07 -8.66
C LYS A 114 3.84 17.75 -7.40
N GLU A 115 2.81 18.56 -7.57
CA GLU A 115 2.13 19.27 -6.49
C GLU A 115 1.10 18.36 -5.81
N ALA A 116 0.97 18.45 -4.48
CA ALA A 116 -0.14 17.82 -3.76
C ALA A 116 -1.50 18.39 -4.21
N PRO A 117 -2.62 17.71 -3.96
CA PRO A 117 -3.94 18.34 -4.02
C PRO A 117 -4.07 19.45 -2.97
N ARG A 118 -4.82 20.52 -3.27
CA ARG A 118 -5.09 21.62 -2.31
C ARG A 118 -6.08 21.16 -1.24
N LEU A 119 -5.58 20.49 -0.20
CA LEU A 119 -6.36 19.90 0.88
C LEU A 119 -7.16 20.92 1.70
N ALA A 120 -6.63 22.13 1.91
CA ALA A 120 -7.33 23.20 2.62
C ALA A 120 -8.67 23.57 1.95
N ASP A 121 -8.71 23.58 0.60
CA ASP A 121 -9.90 23.85 -0.19
C ASP A 121 -10.98 22.75 -0.07
N LEU A 122 -10.65 21.58 0.50
CA LEU A 122 -11.58 20.45 0.67
C LEU A 122 -12.35 20.52 2.00
N ILE A 123 -11.85 21.25 2.98
CA ILE A 123 -12.48 21.35 4.30
C ILE A 123 -13.83 22.06 4.17
N GLY A 124 -14.88 21.51 4.77
CA GLY A 124 -16.25 22.02 4.65
C GLY A 124 -17.00 21.59 3.38
N LYS A 125 -16.40 20.77 2.50
CA LYS A 125 -17.07 20.21 1.31
C LYS A 125 -17.66 18.82 1.59
N SER A 126 -18.54 18.36 0.70
CA SER A 126 -18.94 16.95 0.60
C SER A 126 -17.92 16.12 -0.18
N GLU A 127 -17.99 14.78 -0.05
CA GLU A 127 -17.14 13.83 -0.77
C GLU A 127 -17.16 14.04 -2.31
N ASN A 128 -18.35 14.25 -2.89
CA ASN A 128 -18.50 14.43 -4.34
C ASN A 128 -17.86 15.74 -4.83
N GLU A 129 -18.01 16.83 -4.07
CA GLU A 129 -17.36 18.11 -4.39
C GLU A 129 -15.84 18.02 -4.23
N ALA A 130 -15.35 17.21 -3.29
CA ALA A 130 -13.92 16.94 -3.16
C ALA A 130 -13.38 16.12 -4.33
N ILE A 131 -14.07 15.07 -4.77
CA ILE A 131 -13.69 14.30 -5.98
C ILE A 131 -13.59 15.22 -7.20
N GLU A 132 -14.56 16.12 -7.41
CA GLU A 132 -14.55 17.09 -8.51
C GLU A 132 -13.40 18.12 -8.35
N ALA A 133 -13.15 18.63 -7.14
CA ALA A 133 -12.11 19.61 -6.87
C ALA A 133 -10.68 19.03 -6.97
N ILE A 134 -10.47 17.77 -6.56
CA ILE A 134 -9.19 17.08 -6.66
C ILE A 134 -8.88 16.73 -8.13
N GLY A 135 -9.88 16.23 -8.87
CA GLY A 135 -9.68 15.66 -10.20
C GLY A 135 -8.72 14.47 -10.16
N ARG A 136 -7.75 14.41 -11.10
CA ARG A 136 -6.65 13.43 -11.12
C ARG A 136 -7.08 11.95 -11.02
N GLY A 137 -8.26 11.63 -11.55
CA GLY A 137 -8.83 10.29 -11.50
C GLY A 137 -9.18 9.82 -10.08
N ALA A 138 -9.46 10.75 -9.15
CA ALA A 138 -9.88 10.46 -7.78
C ALA A 138 -11.07 9.50 -7.74
N THR A 139 -10.84 8.29 -7.22
CA THR A 139 -11.81 7.19 -7.20
C THR A 139 -11.89 6.59 -5.80
N GLU A 140 -13.10 6.45 -5.25
CA GLU A 140 -13.32 5.79 -3.96
C GLU A 140 -12.83 4.33 -4.01
N THR A 141 -11.91 3.98 -3.11
CA THR A 141 -11.36 2.61 -2.98
C THR A 141 -11.75 1.94 -1.67
N SER A 142 -12.07 2.72 -0.64
CA SER A 142 -12.57 2.23 0.63
C SER A 142 -13.32 3.34 1.35
N ALA A 143 -14.40 2.98 2.04
CA ALA A 143 -14.97 3.80 3.09
C ALA A 143 -15.31 2.96 4.32
N LYS A 144 -15.35 3.64 5.47
CA LYS A 144 -15.67 3.03 6.76
C LYS A 144 -16.27 4.06 7.70
N ASP A 145 -17.40 3.72 8.29
CA ASP A 145 -18.05 4.48 9.35
C ASP A 145 -17.11 4.62 10.57
N ILE A 146 -17.11 5.81 11.15
CA ILE A 146 -16.44 6.13 12.41
C ILE A 146 -17.52 6.04 13.49
N THR A 147 -17.29 5.20 14.50
CA THR A 147 -18.27 4.92 15.54
C THR A 147 -17.71 5.17 16.91
N GLU A 148 -18.50 5.81 17.78
CA GLU A 148 -18.20 5.95 19.20
C GLU A 148 -19.10 5.04 20.05
N GLU A 149 -18.55 4.52 21.14
CA GLU A 149 -19.35 3.87 22.19
C GLU A 149 -19.70 4.90 23.26
N THR A 150 -20.99 5.10 23.51
CA THR A 150 -21.51 5.98 24.55
C THR A 150 -22.28 5.17 25.60
N GLY A 151 -22.27 5.64 26.85
CA GLY A 151 -22.88 4.93 27.99
C GLY A 151 -21.95 3.90 28.67
N GLU A 152 -22.45 3.28 29.74
CA GLU A 152 -21.72 2.27 30.53
C GLU A 152 -22.59 1.03 30.78
N GLY A 153 -21.95 -0.13 30.96
CA GLY A 153 -22.63 -1.38 31.30
C GLY A 153 -23.54 -1.90 30.18
N ASP A 154 -24.77 -2.28 30.55
CA ASP A 154 -25.79 -2.79 29.63
C ASP A 154 -26.46 -1.67 28.80
N ASP A 155 -26.27 -0.40 29.17
CA ASP A 155 -26.83 0.79 28.49
C ASP A 155 -25.88 1.34 27.40
N LYS A 156 -24.86 0.58 26.98
CA LYS A 156 -23.95 0.96 25.90
C LYS A 156 -24.66 1.07 24.56
N THR A 157 -24.53 2.23 23.91
CA THR A 157 -24.91 2.44 22.51
C THR A 157 -23.67 2.61 21.63
N THR A 158 -23.80 2.28 20.35
CA THR A 158 -22.80 2.56 19.32
C THR A 158 -23.43 3.50 18.31
N GLU A 159 -22.86 4.69 18.18
CA GLU A 159 -23.37 5.76 17.32
C GLU A 159 -22.34 6.05 16.22
N VAL A 160 -22.81 6.29 14.99
CA VAL A 160 -21.94 6.64 13.86
C VAL A 160 -21.75 8.15 13.91
N VAL A 161 -20.53 8.59 14.21
CA VAL A 161 -20.16 10.00 14.39
C VAL A 161 -19.45 10.59 13.16
N GLY A 162 -19.33 9.82 12.08
CA GLY A 162 -18.69 10.26 10.85
C GLY A 162 -18.29 9.11 9.92
N ARG A 163 -17.49 9.42 8.89
CA ARG A 163 -17.00 8.47 7.89
C ARG A 163 -15.57 8.78 7.49
N SER A 164 -14.79 7.72 7.29
CA SER A 164 -13.45 7.80 6.68
C SER A 164 -13.50 7.25 5.25
N VAL A 165 -12.86 7.93 4.31
CA VAL A 165 -12.86 7.61 2.88
C VAL A 165 -11.43 7.65 2.33
N THR A 166 -11.08 6.72 1.46
CA THR A 166 -9.82 6.72 0.70
C THR A 166 -10.10 6.83 -0.80
N LEU A 167 -9.61 7.90 -1.41
CA LEU A 167 -9.66 8.16 -2.85
C LEU A 167 -8.29 7.87 -3.47
N ALA A 168 -8.19 6.91 -4.39
CA ALA A 168 -6.95 6.70 -5.16
C ALA A 168 -6.93 7.67 -6.35
N LEU A 169 -5.78 8.31 -6.61
CA LEU A 169 -5.61 9.23 -7.73
C LEU A 169 -5.10 8.47 -8.95
N THR A 170 -6.04 7.92 -9.73
CA THR A 170 -5.72 6.96 -10.81
C THR A 170 -4.99 7.57 -12.01
N ASP A 171 -5.02 8.89 -12.20
CA ASP A 171 -4.23 9.58 -13.22
C ASP A 171 -2.77 9.82 -12.77
N GLU A 172 -2.46 9.65 -11.48
CA GLU A 172 -1.10 9.81 -10.97
C GLU A 172 -0.25 8.54 -11.10
N THR A 173 1.02 8.73 -11.43
CA THR A 173 1.99 7.63 -11.57
C THR A 173 2.19 6.88 -10.26
N THR A 174 1.67 5.65 -10.19
CA THR A 174 2.05 4.62 -9.23
C THR A 174 3.56 4.46 -9.21
N ASP A 175 4.16 4.36 -8.01
CA ASP A 175 5.60 4.13 -7.89
C ASP A 175 6.00 2.71 -8.33
N ALA A 176 7.31 2.46 -8.44
CA ALA A 176 7.85 1.14 -8.83
C ALA A 176 7.54 0.00 -7.82
N LYS A 177 6.90 0.31 -6.70
CA LYS A 177 6.55 -0.60 -5.60
C LYS A 177 5.03 -0.78 -5.47
N GLY A 178 4.25 -0.19 -6.38
CA GLY A 178 2.78 -0.32 -6.42
C GLY A 178 2.02 0.72 -5.60
N ASN A 179 2.68 1.74 -5.04
CA ASN A 179 2.01 2.78 -4.26
C ASN A 179 1.42 3.85 -5.20
N THR A 180 0.10 3.87 -5.31
CA THR A 180 -0.64 4.93 -6.02
C THR A 180 -0.93 6.08 -5.06
N PRO A 181 -0.63 7.34 -5.43
CA PRO A 181 -0.98 8.50 -4.61
C PRO A 181 -2.47 8.53 -4.26
N SER A 182 -2.78 8.89 -3.02
CA SER A 182 -4.14 8.74 -2.48
C SER A 182 -4.51 9.91 -1.57
N VAL A 183 -5.77 10.33 -1.62
CA VAL A 183 -6.37 11.29 -0.70
C VAL A 183 -7.20 10.55 0.35
N TYR A 184 -7.12 10.98 1.60
CA TYR A 184 -7.92 10.50 2.73
C TYR A 184 -8.87 11.61 3.16
N LEU A 185 -10.13 11.29 3.40
CA LEU A 185 -11.11 12.24 3.92
C LEU A 185 -11.71 11.69 5.21
N THR A 186 -11.82 12.55 6.22
CA THR A 186 -12.59 12.32 7.44
C THR A 186 -13.78 13.28 7.40
N LEU A 187 -14.99 12.72 7.41
CA LEU A 187 -16.25 13.44 7.32
C LEU A 187 -17.05 13.29 8.62
N ASP A 188 -17.85 14.29 8.95
CA ASP A 188 -18.83 14.24 10.04
C ASP A 188 -20.10 13.43 9.67
N GLU A 189 -21.08 13.40 10.59
CA GLU A 189 -22.38 12.74 10.42
C GLU A 189 -23.20 13.29 9.24
N ASP A 190 -23.05 14.59 8.93
CA ASP A 190 -23.74 15.26 7.82
C ASP A 190 -23.04 15.03 6.47
N GLY A 191 -21.86 14.41 6.46
CA GLY A 191 -21.06 14.18 5.26
C GLY A 191 -20.21 15.38 4.85
N THR A 192 -19.84 16.24 5.81
CA THR A 192 -18.95 17.39 5.62
C THR A 192 -17.52 17.02 6.01
N ILE A 193 -16.54 17.33 5.16
CA ILE A 193 -15.12 17.03 5.40
C ILE A 193 -14.57 17.91 6.53
N LEU A 194 -14.13 17.27 7.61
CA LEU A 194 -13.46 17.89 8.77
C LEU A 194 -11.93 17.88 8.64
N GLU A 195 -11.38 16.82 8.03
CA GLU A 195 -9.95 16.62 7.82
C GLU A 195 -9.71 15.98 6.46
N ALA A 196 -8.71 16.47 5.73
CA ALA A 196 -8.28 15.93 4.46
C ALA A 196 -6.77 15.62 4.51
N GLY A 197 -6.36 14.51 3.91
CA GLY A 197 -4.96 14.10 3.84
C GLY A 197 -4.57 13.61 2.45
N TYR A 198 -3.27 13.59 2.16
CA TYR A 198 -2.69 13.10 0.91
C TYR A 198 -1.44 12.26 1.20
N SER A 199 -1.24 11.19 0.44
CA SER A 199 -0.01 10.41 0.46
C SER A 199 0.55 10.19 -0.94
N ALA A 200 1.89 10.14 -1.01
CA ALA A 200 2.62 9.79 -2.22
C ALA A 200 4.03 9.28 -1.87
N SER A 201 4.66 8.57 -2.83
CA SER A 201 6.08 8.28 -2.73
C SER A 201 6.91 9.55 -2.99
N VAL A 202 7.99 9.73 -2.24
CA VAL A 202 8.91 10.87 -2.40
C VAL A 202 9.50 10.91 -3.82
N GLY A 203 9.73 9.73 -4.41
CA GLY A 203 10.17 9.59 -5.80
C GLY A 203 9.11 10.04 -6.82
N SER A 204 7.84 9.67 -6.61
CA SER A 204 6.71 10.05 -7.48
C SER A 204 6.48 11.56 -7.53
N LEU A 205 6.81 12.27 -6.44
CA LEU A 205 6.75 13.73 -6.33
C LEU A 205 7.90 14.46 -7.04
N GLY A 206 8.93 13.74 -7.50
CA GLY A 206 10.08 14.29 -8.23
C GLY A 206 11.35 14.50 -7.41
N TYR A 207 11.35 14.16 -6.12
CA TYR A 207 12.53 14.30 -5.24
C TYR A 207 13.50 13.10 -5.33
N GLY A 208 13.10 12.00 -5.98
CA GLY A 208 13.98 10.84 -6.23
C GLY A 208 14.40 10.10 -4.95
N ASP A 209 15.69 9.73 -4.88
CA ASP A 209 16.30 8.93 -3.81
C ASP A 209 17.05 9.77 -2.75
N VAL A 210 16.67 11.05 -2.55
CA VAL A 210 17.25 11.93 -1.50
C VAL A 210 17.23 11.27 -0.12
N SER A 211 18.12 11.72 0.78
CA SER A 211 18.11 11.29 2.18
C SER A 211 16.98 11.97 2.95
N PHE A 212 16.58 11.41 4.10
CA PHE A 212 15.58 12.03 4.97
C PHE A 212 15.97 13.45 5.39
N VAL A 213 17.26 13.66 5.69
CA VAL A 213 17.79 14.96 6.12
C VAL A 213 17.77 15.97 4.97
N ASP A 214 18.22 15.58 3.77
CA ASP A 214 18.22 16.46 2.60
C ASP A 214 16.80 16.79 2.14
N ALA A 215 15.87 15.82 2.21
CA ALA A 215 14.47 16.02 1.86
C ALA A 215 13.83 17.16 2.67
N VAL A 216 14.11 17.24 3.97
CA VAL A 216 13.61 18.31 4.83
C VAL A 216 14.43 19.59 4.64
N THR A 217 15.76 19.52 4.77
CA THR A 217 16.61 20.72 4.96
C THR A 217 17.14 21.36 3.68
N SER A 218 17.22 20.62 2.57
CA SER A 218 17.79 21.09 1.30
C SER A 218 16.77 21.13 0.17
N GLU A 219 15.77 20.25 0.21
CA GLU A 219 14.69 20.18 -0.77
C GLU A 219 13.39 20.84 -0.29
N HIS A 220 13.30 21.22 0.99
CA HIS A 220 12.12 21.83 1.64
C HIS A 220 10.82 21.04 1.40
N LEU A 221 10.91 19.70 1.42
CA LEU A 221 9.81 18.81 1.04
C LEU A 221 8.57 18.99 1.94
N VAL A 222 8.76 19.31 3.22
CA VAL A 222 7.66 19.52 4.17
C VAL A 222 6.94 20.83 3.84
N GLU A 223 7.68 21.93 3.71
CA GLU A 223 7.16 23.25 3.37
C GLU A 223 6.45 23.24 2.01
N ASN A 224 7.09 22.67 0.98
CA ASN A 224 6.53 22.57 -0.37
C ASN A 224 5.23 21.75 -0.42
N LEU A 225 5.04 20.77 0.47
CA LEU A 225 3.80 19.98 0.54
C LEU A 225 2.70 20.66 1.35
N VAL A 226 3.06 21.44 2.38
CA VAL A 226 2.12 22.28 3.14
C VAL A 226 1.61 23.44 2.27
N ASP A 227 2.49 24.09 1.51
CA ASP A 227 2.15 25.12 0.53
C ASP A 227 1.24 24.57 -0.60
N ALA A 228 1.64 23.46 -1.23
CA ALA A 228 0.81 22.79 -2.24
C ALA A 228 -0.54 22.29 -1.70
N ALA A 229 -0.62 21.95 -0.40
CA ALA A 229 -1.88 21.62 0.27
C ALA A 229 -2.79 22.84 0.53
N GLY A 230 -2.33 24.06 0.22
CA GLY A 230 -3.10 25.29 0.25
C GLY A 230 -2.86 26.20 1.45
N MET A 231 -1.78 26.02 2.20
CA MET A 231 -1.46 26.79 3.41
C MET A 231 -0.12 27.53 3.29
N GLU A 232 -0.13 28.83 3.58
CA GLU A 232 1.06 29.68 3.50
C GLU A 232 2.06 29.34 4.62
N ILE A 233 3.27 28.89 4.24
CA ILE A 233 4.36 28.54 5.16
C ILE A 233 5.69 29.18 4.69
N GLU A 234 6.51 29.65 5.63
CA GLU A 234 7.80 30.25 5.33
C GLU A 234 8.85 29.16 5.02
N GLU A 235 9.56 29.28 3.90
CA GLU A 235 10.64 28.37 3.49
C GLU A 235 11.75 28.35 4.56
N GLY A 236 12.14 27.16 5.04
CA GLY A 236 13.15 27.01 6.09
C GLY A 236 12.63 27.27 7.51
N SER A 237 11.32 27.41 7.71
CA SER A 237 10.70 27.43 9.05
C SER A 237 10.68 26.07 9.75
N ILE A 238 10.94 24.98 9.02
CA ILE A 238 10.96 23.61 9.54
C ILE A 238 12.36 23.26 10.04
N GLU A 239 12.50 23.13 11.37
CA GLU A 239 13.72 22.65 11.99
C GLU A 239 13.78 21.11 12.00
N MET A 240 14.98 20.56 11.84
CA MET A 240 15.24 19.11 11.93
C MET A 240 15.19 18.67 13.41
N PRO A 241 14.38 17.66 13.77
CA PRO A 241 14.36 17.09 15.13
C PRO A 241 15.68 16.40 15.51
N ALA A 242 15.82 16.03 16.79
CA ALA A 242 16.99 15.28 17.25
C ALA A 242 17.01 13.88 16.60
N VAL A 243 18.20 13.33 16.38
CA VAL A 243 18.37 12.08 15.61
C VAL A 243 17.63 10.90 16.26
N GLU A 244 17.62 10.87 17.59
CA GLU A 244 16.87 9.92 18.41
C GLU A 244 15.34 10.00 18.26
N ASP A 245 14.78 11.14 17.84
CA ASP A 245 13.33 11.32 17.69
C ASP A 245 12.81 10.76 16.37
N TYR A 246 13.66 10.70 15.34
CA TYR A 246 13.27 10.27 14.00
C TYR A 246 13.95 8.99 13.49
N ARG A 247 15.10 8.57 14.03
CA ARG A 247 15.87 7.44 13.50
C ARG A 247 15.86 6.22 14.42
N THR A 248 15.48 5.07 13.89
CA THR A 248 15.58 3.77 14.56
C THR A 248 16.62 2.88 13.90
N TYR A 249 17.17 1.94 14.69
CA TYR A 249 18.22 1.02 14.26
C TYR A 249 17.71 -0.43 14.33
N ALA A 250 18.29 -1.30 13.51
CA ALA A 250 18.08 -2.74 13.57
C ALA A 250 18.73 -3.37 14.82
N ASP A 251 18.53 -4.68 15.02
CA ASP A 251 19.05 -5.45 16.17
C ASP A 251 20.59 -5.37 16.37
N ASP A 252 21.34 -4.95 15.34
CA ASP A 252 22.79 -4.73 15.42
C ASP A 252 23.20 -3.39 16.06
N GLY A 253 22.24 -2.50 16.32
CA GLY A 253 22.43 -1.17 16.90
C GLY A 253 23.22 -0.20 16.01
N LYS A 254 23.34 -0.46 14.71
CA LYS A 254 24.20 0.31 13.78
C LYS A 254 23.55 0.56 12.42
N THR A 255 22.87 -0.44 11.88
CA THR A 255 22.16 -0.35 10.60
C THR A 255 20.85 0.40 10.83
N ILE A 256 20.61 1.46 10.06
CA ILE A 256 19.35 2.22 10.13
C ILE A 256 18.22 1.32 9.66
N ALA A 257 17.18 1.16 10.49
CA ALA A 257 15.98 0.40 10.14
C ALA A 257 14.92 1.33 9.53
N GLN A 258 14.68 2.48 10.17
CA GLN A 258 13.68 3.44 9.74
C GLN A 258 14.12 4.87 10.06
N GLU A 259 13.72 5.81 9.20
CA GLU A 259 13.65 7.23 9.55
C GLU A 259 12.19 7.69 9.41
N LEU A 260 11.56 8.12 10.51
CA LEU A 260 10.14 8.44 10.62
C LEU A 260 9.94 9.64 11.54
N TYR A 261 9.34 10.71 11.03
CA TYR A 261 8.91 11.84 11.86
C TYR A 261 7.61 12.44 11.36
N THR A 262 6.85 13.05 12.27
CA THR A 262 5.64 13.85 11.94
C THR A 262 5.90 15.30 12.34
N PHE A 263 6.15 16.13 11.34
CA PHE A 263 6.15 17.58 11.48
C PHE A 263 4.70 18.06 11.64
N GLY A 264 4.49 19.22 12.25
CA GLY A 264 3.16 19.80 12.38
C GLY A 264 3.20 21.24 12.86
N GLY A 265 2.09 21.94 12.69
CA GLY A 265 1.94 23.33 13.04
C GLY A 265 0.56 23.87 12.67
N GLU A 266 0.44 25.20 12.72
CA GLU A 266 -0.72 25.94 12.23
C GLU A 266 -0.25 26.90 11.13
N ALA A 267 -1.08 27.09 10.11
CA ALA A 267 -0.81 27.99 8.98
C ALA A 267 -2.12 28.56 8.42
N SER A 268 -2.03 29.72 7.76
CA SER A 268 -3.19 30.34 7.13
C SER A 268 -3.38 29.82 5.71
N GLY A 269 -4.62 29.52 5.32
CA GLY A 269 -4.96 29.28 3.92
C GLY A 269 -5.05 30.59 3.12
N SER A 270 -5.04 30.47 1.79
CA SER A 270 -5.14 31.61 0.87
C SER A 270 -6.47 32.40 0.97
N ASP A 271 -7.46 31.88 1.70
CA ASP A 271 -8.74 32.52 2.02
C ASP A 271 -8.69 33.31 3.36
N GLY A 272 -7.61 33.18 4.12
CA GLY A 272 -7.44 33.74 5.47
C GLY A 272 -7.94 32.84 6.61
N SER A 273 -8.42 31.63 6.33
CA SER A 273 -8.78 30.64 7.35
C SER A 273 -7.53 30.06 8.02
N SER A 274 -7.63 29.65 9.29
CA SER A 274 -6.53 28.99 9.99
C SER A 274 -6.70 27.46 9.96
N TYR A 275 -5.62 26.76 9.63
CA TYR A 275 -5.59 25.31 9.51
C TYR A 275 -4.49 24.73 10.39
N ALA A 276 -4.81 23.64 11.09
CA ALA A 276 -3.83 22.79 11.73
C ALA A 276 -3.38 21.72 10.72
N TRP A 277 -2.06 21.54 10.59
CA TRP A 277 -1.48 20.61 9.64
C TRP A 277 -0.48 19.66 10.30
N SER A 278 -0.30 18.49 9.67
CA SER A 278 0.82 17.59 9.97
C SER A 278 1.38 16.96 8.70
N CYS A 279 2.68 16.73 8.68
CA CYS A 279 3.38 16.10 7.56
C CYS A 279 4.31 15.00 8.10
N LYS A 280 3.95 13.75 7.85
CA LYS A 280 4.71 12.56 8.25
C LYS A 280 5.58 12.07 7.11
N LEU A 281 6.90 12.13 7.29
CA LEU A 281 7.89 11.56 6.39
C LEU A 281 8.33 10.18 6.91
N SER A 282 8.30 9.15 6.06
CA SER A 282 8.60 7.75 6.44
C SER A 282 9.53 7.08 5.42
N TYR A 283 10.72 6.71 5.87
CA TYR A 283 11.75 6.03 5.10
C TYR A 283 12.03 4.67 5.75
N ASP A 284 11.49 3.59 5.18
CA ASP A 284 11.71 2.22 5.64
C ASP A 284 12.85 1.56 4.85
N TYR A 285 13.93 1.22 5.54
CA TYR A 285 15.13 0.61 4.98
C TYR A 285 15.09 -0.93 5.00
N SER A 286 14.04 -1.56 5.53
CA SER A 286 13.97 -3.02 5.70
C SER A 286 14.27 -3.80 4.43
N ALA A 287 13.70 -3.38 3.29
CA ALA A 287 13.98 -4.00 1.98
C ALA A 287 15.42 -3.74 1.51
N ALA A 288 15.92 -2.50 1.65
CA ALA A 288 17.28 -2.10 1.27
C ALA A 288 18.37 -2.82 2.11
N ASN A 289 18.10 -3.06 3.39
CA ASN A 289 18.98 -3.77 4.30
C ASN A 289 19.07 -5.27 3.97
N VAL A 290 18.00 -5.86 3.40
CA VAL A 290 17.99 -7.25 2.93
C VAL A 290 18.64 -7.38 1.55
N SER A 291 18.41 -6.43 0.63
CA SER A 291 18.94 -6.48 -0.74
C SER A 291 20.37 -5.94 -0.89
N GLY A 292 20.81 -5.07 0.04
CA GLY A 292 22.04 -4.28 -0.08
C GLY A 292 21.92 -3.08 -1.01
N ASN A 293 20.71 -2.64 -1.38
CA ASN A 293 20.46 -1.60 -2.38
C ASN A 293 19.51 -0.50 -1.85
N LEU A 294 20.01 0.73 -1.74
CA LEU A 294 19.28 1.89 -1.20
C LEU A 294 18.12 2.40 -2.07
N ALA A 295 17.98 1.94 -3.32
CA ALA A 295 16.78 2.19 -4.12
C ALA A 295 15.57 1.40 -3.59
N ASP A 296 15.81 0.32 -2.84
CA ASP A 296 14.74 -0.51 -2.27
C ASP A 296 14.11 0.12 -1.01
N THR A 297 14.69 1.19 -0.45
CA THR A 297 14.10 1.99 0.64
C THR A 297 12.72 2.53 0.25
N ILE A 298 11.70 2.26 1.07
CA ILE A 298 10.34 2.75 0.85
C ILE A 298 10.24 4.16 1.44
N ARG A 299 10.20 5.18 0.57
CA ARG A 299 10.11 6.60 0.96
C ARG A 299 8.69 7.12 0.68
N GLN A 300 7.91 7.32 1.74
CA GLN A 300 6.53 7.80 1.68
C GLN A 300 6.38 9.10 2.47
N VAL A 301 5.49 9.96 2.01
CA VAL A 301 5.03 11.13 2.76
C VAL A 301 3.51 11.09 2.92
N TYR A 302 3.03 11.62 4.04
CA TYR A 302 1.61 11.81 4.33
C TYR A 302 1.43 13.23 4.87
N VAL A 303 0.64 14.07 4.20
CA VAL A 303 0.25 15.39 4.71
C VAL A 303 -1.23 15.35 5.09
N TYR A 304 -1.60 15.96 6.21
CA TYR A 304 -2.98 16.08 6.71
C TYR A 304 -3.27 17.53 7.11
N VAL A 305 -4.50 17.96 6.85
CA VAL A 305 -5.00 19.32 7.07
C VAL A 305 -6.40 19.24 7.67
N LYS A 306 -6.67 20.06 8.68
CA LYS A 306 -8.00 20.29 9.25
C LYS A 306 -8.15 21.73 9.70
N ALA A 307 -9.38 22.18 9.92
CA ALA A 307 -9.62 23.49 10.53
C ALA A 307 -8.92 23.60 11.90
N ALA A 308 -8.28 24.74 12.17
CA ALA A 308 -7.77 25.05 13.51
C ALA A 308 -8.94 25.33 14.47
N SER A 309 -8.77 24.92 15.74
CA SER A 309 -9.81 24.94 16.79
C SER A 309 -9.64 26.08 17.79
#